data_AF-X1V6Y6-F1
#
_entry.id   AF-X1V6Y6-F1
#
_cell.length_a   1.000
_cell.length_b   1.000
_cell.length_c   1.000
_cell.angle_alpha   90.00
_cell.angle_beta   90.00
_cell.angle_gamma   90.00
#
_symmetry.space_group_name_H-M   'P 1'
#
loop_
_entity.id
_entity.type
_entity.pdbx_description
1 polymer ?
#
loop_
_entity_poly.entity_id
_entity_poly.type
_entity_poly.pdbx_seq_one_letter_code
_entity_poly.pdbx_strand_id
1 'polypeptide(L)' 'SVDTVTGPYDVIVVIEGKNLSDVGDLVTGKIHPIAGITRTVTCLTIAAT' A
#
# COMPACT_ATOMS: atom_id res chain seq x y z
N SER A 1 -8.72 -3.26 -1.57
CA SER A 1 -9.54 -3.40 -0.33
C SER A 1 -8.77 -2.86 0.85
N VAL A 2 -9.42 -2.67 2.00
CA VAL A 2 -8.79 -2.20 3.25
C VAL A 2 -9.38 -2.98 4.40
N ASP A 3 -8.51 -3.55 5.25
CA ASP A 3 -8.89 -4.40 6.38
C ASP A 3 -8.12 -3.96 7.63
N THR A 4 -8.82 -3.78 8.75
CA THR A 4 -8.18 -3.54 10.05
C THR A 4 -7.68 -4.86 10.62
N VAL A 5 -6.50 -4.85 11.24
CA VAL A 5 -5.90 -6.07 11.79
C VAL A 5 -5.44 -5.85 13.23
N THR A 6 -5.35 -6.93 13.99
CA THR A 6 -4.90 -6.91 15.40
C THR A 6 -3.38 -7.06 15.55
N GLY A 7 -2.65 -7.12 14.43
CA GLY A 7 -1.20 -7.35 14.39
C GLY A 7 -0.37 -6.09 14.66
N PRO A 8 0.92 -6.09 14.28
CA PRO A 8 1.82 -4.96 14.50
C PRO A 8 1.55 -3.73 13.61
N TYR A 9 0.50 -3.79 12.78
CA TYR A 9 0.07 -2.74 11.87
C TYR A 9 -1.43 -2.50 12.08
N ASP A 10 -1.89 -1.26 11.88
CA ASP A 10 -3.31 -0.91 12.10
C ASP A 10 -4.23 -1.45 11.00
N VAL A 11 -3.75 -1.43 9.75
CA VAL A 11 -4.50 -1.86 8.56
C VAL A 11 -3.63 -2.58 7.54
N ILE A 12 -4.25 -3.46 6.76
CA ILE A 12 -3.70 -4.04 5.53
C ILE A 12 -4.54 -3.56 4.36
N VAL A 13 -3.89 -3.13 3.28
CA VAL A 13 -4.56 -2.65 2.07
C VAL A 13 -4.02 -3.37 0.84
N VAL A 14 -4.90 -3.63 -0.12
CA VAL A 14 -4.53 -4.19 -1.43
C VAL A 14 -4.79 -3.13 -2.49
N ILE A 15 -3.73 -2.83 -3.24
CA ILE A 15 -3.73 -1.89 -4.36
C ILE A 15 -3.16 -2.58 -5.59
N GLU A 16 -3.63 -2.18 -6.76
CA GLU A 16 -3.19 -2.71 -8.05
C GLU A 16 -2.70 -1.58 -8.94
N GLY A 17 -1.66 -1.86 -9.72
CA GLY A 17 -1.10 -0.97 -10.73
C GLY A 17 -0.65 -1.79 -11.93
N LYS A 18 -0.53 -1.16 -13.10
CA LYS A 18 -0.11 -1.89 -14.31
C LYS A 18 1.38 -2.21 -14.29
N ASN A 19 2.15 -1.39 -13.60
CA ASN A 19 3.58 -1.54 -13.43
C ASN A 19 4.00 -1.07 -12.02
N LEU A 20 5.27 -1.30 -11.69
CA LEU A 20 5.81 -0.97 -10.37
C LEU A 20 5.80 0.53 -10.08
N SER A 21 6.03 1.38 -11.10
CA SER A 21 6.00 2.84 -10.92
C SER A 21 4.61 3.33 -10.55
N ASP A 22 3.55 2.79 -11.17
CA ASP A 22 2.18 3.16 -10.84
C ASP A 22 1.88 2.92 -9.34
N VAL A 23 2.37 1.80 -8.80
CA VAL A 23 2.22 1.46 -7.36
C VAL A 23 3.04 2.42 -6.50
N GLY A 24 4.28 2.72 -6.90
CA GLY A 24 5.14 3.68 -6.20
C GLY A 24 4.52 5.08 -6.12
N ASP A 25 3.97 5.58 -7.23
CA ASP A 25 3.32 6.88 -7.32
C ASP A 25 2.04 6.92 -6.48
N LEU A 26 1.27 5.83 -6.44
CA LEU A 26 0.08 5.73 -5.60
C LEU A 26 0.46 5.75 -4.12
N VAL A 27 1.45 4.96 -3.70
CA VAL A 27 1.90 4.92 -2.31
C VAL A 27 2.43 6.29 -1.86
N THR A 28 3.34 6.87 -2.64
CA THR A 28 4.02 8.12 -2.25
C THR A 28 3.14 9.36 -2.42
N GLY A 29 2.30 9.40 -3.45
CA GLY A 29 1.47 10.56 -3.78
C GLY A 29 0.06 10.55 -3.19
N LYS A 30 -0.47 9.38 -2.81
CA LYS A 30 -1.84 9.25 -2.28
C LYS A 30 -1.89 8.68 -0.87
N ILE A 31 -1.03 7.73 -0.52
CA ILE A 31 -1.08 7.08 0.81
C ILE A 31 -0.25 7.88 1.83
N HIS A 32 1.05 8.06 1.61
CA HIS A 32 1.92 8.76 2.56
C HIS A 32 1.45 10.16 2.99
N PRO A 33 0.80 10.98 2.13
CA PRO A 33 0.32 12.30 2.54
C PRO A 33 -0.91 12.27 3.47
N ILE A 34 -1.56 11.11 3.66
CA ILE A 34 -2.74 11.01 4.53
C ILE A 34 -2.32 11.25 5.98
N ALA A 35 -2.94 12.25 6.62
CA ALA A 35 -2.69 12.55 8.02
C ALA A 35 -2.96 11.32 8.91
N GLY A 36 -2.00 10.97 9.76
CA GLY A 36 -2.06 9.81 10.65
C GLY A 36 -1.31 8.58 10.12
N ILE A 37 -0.96 8.51 8.84
CA ILE A 37 -0.11 7.45 8.32
C ILE A 37 1.34 7.71 8.73
N THR A 38 1.79 6.95 9.74
CA THR A 38 3.12 7.15 10.36
C THR A 38 4.14 6.12 9.86
N ARG A 39 3.68 4.93 9.46
CA ARG A 39 4.53 3.83 8.99
C ARG A 39 3.81 3.01 7.92
N THR A 40 4.49 2.75 6.82
CA THR A 40 4.00 1.93 5.71
C THR A 40 5.04 0.88 5.33
N VAL A 41 4.60 -0.34 5.05
CA VAL A 41 5.42 -1.39 4.42
C VAL A 41 4.67 -1.90 3.21
N THR A 42 5.31 -1.86 2.05
CA THR A 42 4.72 -2.31 0.79
C THR A 42 5.24 -3.70 0.44
N CYS A 43 4.35 -4.70 0.51
CA CYS A 43 4.63 -6.05 0.04
C CYS A 43 4.25 -6.16 -1.45
N LEU A 44 5.25 -6.09 -2.33
CA LEU A 44 5.02 -6.13 -3.77
C LEU A 44 4.84 -7.57 -4.26
N THR A 45 3.82 -7.78 -5.09
CA THR A 45 3.56 -9.04 -5.79
C THR A 45 3.54 -8.79 -7.28
N ILE A 46 4.32 -9.56 -8.04
CA ILE A 46 4.33 -9.51 -9.50
C ILE A 46 3.67 -10.79 -10.00
N ALA A 47 2.55 -10.66 -10.70
CA ALA A 47 1.98 -11.77 -11.44
C ALA A 47 2.74 -11.89 -12.77
N ALA A 48 3.55 -12.94 -12.92
CA ALA A 48 4.04 -13.33 -14.23
C ALA A 48 2.85 -13.92 -15.00
N THR A 49 2.43 -13.24 -16.05
CA THR A 49 1.45 -13.76 -17.02
C THR A 49 2.20 -14.34 -18.21
#